data_AF-A0A1Y0HY86-F1
#
_entry.id   AF-A0A1Y0HY86-F1
#
_cell.length_a   1.000
_cell.length_b   1.000
_cell.length_c   1.000
_cell.angle_alpha   90.00
_cell.angle_beta   90.00
_cell.angle_gamma   90.00
#
_symmetry.space_group_name_H-M   'P 1'
#
loop_
_entity.id
_entity.type
_entity.pdbx_description
1 polymer ?
#
loop_
_entity_poly.entity_id
_entity_poly.type
_entity_poly.pdbx_seq_one_letter_code
_entity_poly.pdbx_strand_id
1 'polypeptide(L)'
;MKRLVLCCDGTWNSPVNASVSNIEKIARSVRTGIGPDGVQQMVFSVEGVGAQGYLVDRLLGGAFGYGLTRNVVAGYRHLALNYEPGDEIYVFGFSRGAYTARSIVGMVATVGLLTQDSLARDHLCDAERIYRVRDAAQRAEQAAAFRAEHCHDHVPVAFLGVFDTVGALGVPGLSRRRSRFHDLRLSTDVECARQALAIDDRRITFEPCLWDVPVAMAARVKQVWFPGGHSDVGGGARVRALSDTALLWMVGEAIARGLTFDEDRLFAQLHHEDEFVCRFRPGLLFGALNLLKRMHPRPRFRGDRRVLAGVPTPPDTVDAVYLAQTAAYLTADPSSEYARHARNVTWWRESAGPGLEHLVEPIPGGTRENRPLVLA
;
A
#
# COMPACT_ATOMS: atom_id res chain seq x y z
N MET A 1 -24.85 -10.81 -1.69
CA MET A 1 -23.91 -9.70 -1.90
C MET A 1 -23.41 -9.20 -0.56
N LYS A 2 -22.09 -9.20 -0.39
CA LYS A 2 -21.33 -8.81 0.81
C LYS A 2 -20.12 -7.98 0.39
N ARG A 3 -19.54 -7.24 1.32
CA ARG A 3 -18.22 -6.60 1.17
C ARG A 3 -17.19 -7.32 2.01
N LEU A 4 -16.22 -7.94 1.35
CA LEU A 4 -15.08 -8.58 1.99
C LEU A 4 -13.93 -7.57 2.09
N VAL A 5 -13.59 -7.17 3.31
CA VAL A 5 -12.50 -6.23 3.57
C VAL A 5 -11.30 -6.98 4.10
N LEU A 6 -10.19 -6.96 3.37
CA LEU A 6 -8.96 -7.63 3.72
C LEU A 6 -7.88 -6.61 4.10
N CYS A 7 -7.47 -6.60 5.36
CA CYS A 7 -6.48 -5.67 5.91
C CYS A 7 -5.14 -6.39 6.12
N CYS A 8 -4.13 -6.04 5.32
CA CYS A 8 -2.78 -6.62 5.39
C CYS A 8 -1.81 -5.64 6.05
N ASP A 9 -1.49 -5.82 7.33
CA ASP A 9 -0.60 -4.89 8.04
C ASP A 9 0.89 -5.18 7.75
N GLY A 10 1.73 -4.15 7.91
CA GLY A 10 3.17 -4.24 7.84
C GLY A 10 3.78 -5.00 9.03
N THR A 11 4.85 -5.73 8.78
CA THR A 11 5.74 -6.31 9.81
C THR A 11 6.12 -5.28 10.87
N TRP A 12 6.17 -5.72 12.14
CA TRP A 12 6.35 -4.96 13.39
C TRP A 12 5.11 -4.25 13.93
N ASN A 13 4.05 -4.10 13.14
CA ASN A 13 2.79 -3.63 13.67
C ASN A 13 2.06 -4.79 14.33
N SER A 14 1.54 -4.52 15.51
CA SER A 14 0.74 -5.43 16.32
C SER A 14 -0.51 -4.69 16.77
N PRO A 15 -1.68 -5.35 16.79
CA PRO A 15 -2.92 -4.72 17.23
C PRO A 15 -2.88 -4.27 18.71
N VAL A 16 -1.94 -4.81 19.49
CA VAL A 16 -1.74 -4.44 20.92
C VAL A 16 -0.71 -3.33 21.13
N ASN A 17 -0.19 -2.70 20.07
CA ASN A 17 0.71 -1.57 20.21
C ASN A 17 -0.04 -0.30 20.64
N ALA A 18 0.59 0.52 21.49
CA ALA A 18 0.04 1.83 21.87
C ALA A 18 -0.13 2.80 20.67
N SER A 19 0.66 2.61 19.61
CA SER A 19 0.52 3.27 18.30
C SER A 19 0.26 2.22 17.23
N VAL A 20 -0.97 2.18 16.73
CA VAL A 20 -1.37 1.26 15.66
C VAL A 20 -1.16 1.87 14.27
N SER A 21 -1.13 1.02 13.25
CA SER A 21 -1.03 1.42 11.85
C SER A 21 -2.35 1.98 11.33
N ASN A 22 -2.31 2.64 10.17
CA ASN A 22 -3.52 3.04 9.46
C ASN A 22 -4.34 1.83 8.98
N ILE A 23 -3.71 0.68 8.74
CA ILE A 23 -4.43 -0.56 8.38
C ILE A 23 -5.29 -1.06 9.54
N GLU A 24 -4.73 -1.06 10.74
CA GLU A 24 -5.46 -1.42 11.95
C GLU A 24 -6.56 -0.40 12.26
N LYS A 25 -6.30 0.90 12.07
CA LYS A 25 -7.35 1.93 12.20
C LYS A 25 -8.50 1.71 11.22
N ILE A 26 -8.21 1.37 9.96
CA ILE A 26 -9.24 1.00 8.97
C ILE A 26 -10.01 -0.24 9.45
N ALA A 27 -9.32 -1.31 9.84
CA ALA A 27 -9.94 -2.55 10.30
C ALA A 27 -10.91 -2.33 11.49
N ARG A 28 -10.54 -1.46 12.44
CA ARG A 28 -11.37 -1.09 13.60
C ARG A 28 -12.57 -0.21 13.25
N SER A 29 -12.48 0.54 12.16
CA SER A 29 -13.44 1.57 11.80
C SER A 29 -14.42 1.14 10.72
N VAL A 30 -14.16 0.07 9.96
CA VAL A 30 -15.17 -0.47 9.03
C VAL A 30 -16.39 -0.92 9.83
N ARG A 31 -17.59 -0.50 9.39
CA ARG A 31 -18.84 -0.89 10.04
C ARG A 31 -19.17 -2.35 9.70
N THR A 32 -18.77 -3.29 10.55
CA THR A 32 -19.09 -4.72 10.37
C THR A 32 -20.57 -5.01 10.55
N GLY A 33 -21.09 -6.02 9.84
CA GLY A 33 -22.51 -6.35 9.84
C GLY A 33 -23.25 -5.68 8.69
N ILE A 34 -24.58 -5.61 8.77
CA ILE A 34 -25.41 -5.02 7.71
C ILE A 34 -25.28 -3.50 7.75
N GLY A 35 -24.74 -2.92 6.68
CA GLY A 35 -24.61 -1.47 6.51
C GLY A 35 -25.96 -0.78 6.27
N PRO A 36 -25.99 0.57 6.26
CA PRO A 36 -27.20 1.35 5.98
C PRO A 36 -27.81 1.07 4.59
N ASP A 37 -26.99 0.60 3.65
CA ASP A 37 -27.38 0.19 2.31
C ASP A 37 -27.85 -1.26 2.22
N GLY A 38 -27.97 -1.96 3.36
CA GLY A 38 -28.39 -3.35 3.42
C GLY A 38 -27.30 -4.36 3.06
N VAL A 39 -26.07 -3.92 2.78
CA VAL A 39 -24.96 -4.81 2.39
C VAL A 39 -24.15 -5.21 3.61
N GLN A 40 -23.94 -6.51 3.81
CA GLN A 40 -23.11 -7.01 4.91
C GLN A 40 -21.62 -6.70 4.65
N GLN A 41 -20.91 -6.15 5.63
CA GLN A 41 -19.46 -5.93 5.56
C GLN A 41 -18.73 -6.80 6.58
N MET A 42 -17.66 -7.46 6.13
CA MET A 42 -16.84 -8.36 6.94
C MET A 42 -15.37 -7.97 6.82
N VAL A 43 -14.67 -7.93 7.95
CA VAL A 43 -13.25 -7.54 8.02
C VAL A 43 -12.40 -8.76 8.36
N PHE A 44 -11.36 -9.00 7.57
CA PHE A 44 -10.36 -10.03 7.78
C PHE A 44 -8.98 -9.35 7.89
N SER A 45 -8.21 -9.74 8.89
CA SER A 45 -6.86 -9.21 9.09
C SER A 45 -5.82 -10.27 8.78
N VAL A 46 -4.81 -9.90 7.99
CA VAL A 46 -3.61 -10.71 7.77
C VAL A 46 -2.48 -10.07 8.58
N GLU A 47 -2.01 -10.79 9.60
CA GLU A 47 -0.97 -10.30 10.49
C GLU A 47 0.34 -9.99 9.73
N GLY A 48 1.05 -8.94 10.16
CA GLY A 48 2.34 -8.60 9.61
C GLY A 48 3.38 -9.70 9.85
N VAL A 49 4.22 -9.97 8.85
CA VAL A 49 5.32 -10.95 8.98
C VAL A 49 6.18 -10.59 10.20
N GLY A 50 6.32 -11.48 11.19
CA GLY A 50 7.17 -11.27 12.37
C GLY A 50 6.48 -10.68 13.62
N ALA A 51 5.15 -10.57 13.64
CA ALA A 51 4.39 -10.09 14.80
C ALA A 51 4.55 -10.96 16.08
N GLN A 52 4.99 -12.23 15.95
CA GLN A 52 5.00 -13.23 17.04
C GLN A 52 6.39 -13.64 17.61
N GLY A 53 7.51 -12.97 17.30
CA GLY A 53 8.85 -13.41 17.80
C GLY A 53 9.86 -12.29 18.10
N TYR A 54 10.90 -12.56 18.90
CA TYR A 54 11.89 -11.60 19.46
C TYR A 54 12.82 -10.91 18.42
N LEU A 55 13.30 -9.70 18.76
CA LEU A 55 14.06 -8.69 17.97
C LEU A 55 15.23 -9.16 17.08
N VAL A 56 15.76 -10.38 17.25
CA VAL A 56 17.02 -10.81 16.60
C VAL A 56 16.81 -11.78 15.43
N ASP A 57 15.82 -12.67 15.48
CA ASP A 57 15.42 -13.52 14.31
C ASP A 57 14.77 -12.70 13.17
N ARG A 58 14.48 -11.44 13.49
CA ARG A 58 13.71 -10.45 12.75
C ARG A 58 14.45 -9.77 11.58
N LEU A 59 15.77 -9.94 11.48
CA LEU A 59 16.61 -9.32 10.45
C LEU A 59 17.14 -10.30 9.39
N LEU A 60 17.09 -11.61 9.64
CA LEU A 60 17.70 -12.63 8.77
C LEU A 60 16.68 -13.20 7.79
N GLY A 61 16.92 -12.97 6.50
CA GLY A 61 15.95 -13.08 5.41
C GLY A 61 15.32 -14.44 5.06
N GLY A 62 15.51 -15.48 5.88
CA GLY A 62 14.86 -16.79 5.71
C GLY A 62 13.37 -16.78 6.07
N ALA A 63 13.00 -16.15 7.19
CA ALA A 63 11.62 -16.08 7.65
C ALA A 63 10.73 -15.16 6.81
N PHE A 64 11.31 -14.17 6.11
CA PHE A 64 10.54 -13.20 5.32
C PHE A 64 9.92 -13.82 4.06
N GLY A 65 10.69 -14.61 3.30
CA GLY A 65 10.16 -15.25 2.09
C GLY A 65 9.05 -16.25 2.41
N TYR A 66 9.24 -17.05 3.46
CA TYR A 66 8.24 -18.01 3.94
C TYR A 66 7.02 -17.31 4.56
N GLY A 67 7.24 -16.30 5.42
CA GLY A 67 6.16 -15.54 6.07
C GLY A 67 5.32 -14.75 5.08
N LEU A 68 5.93 -14.16 4.04
CA LEU A 68 5.20 -13.51 2.96
C LEU A 68 4.33 -14.52 2.20
N THR A 69 4.86 -15.70 1.85
CA THR A 69 4.05 -16.73 1.19
C THR A 69 2.87 -17.15 2.04
N ARG A 70 3.11 -17.39 3.34
CA ARG A 70 2.04 -17.71 4.30
C ARG A 70 0.96 -16.63 4.33
N ASN A 71 1.34 -15.35 4.35
CA ASN A 71 0.39 -14.25 4.40
C ASN A 71 -0.44 -14.10 3.11
N VAL A 72 0.20 -14.28 1.95
CA VAL A 72 -0.51 -14.26 0.65
C VAL A 72 -1.52 -15.40 0.57
N VAL A 73 -1.09 -16.62 0.91
CA VAL A 73 -1.97 -17.79 0.91
C VAL A 73 -3.10 -17.63 1.94
N ALA A 74 -2.82 -17.09 3.13
CA ALA A 74 -3.84 -16.84 4.15
C ALA A 74 -4.89 -15.83 3.67
N GLY A 75 -4.46 -14.69 3.12
CA GLY A 75 -5.37 -13.67 2.60
C GLY A 75 -6.21 -14.18 1.42
N TYR A 76 -5.58 -14.88 0.47
CA TYR A 76 -6.29 -15.54 -0.64
C TYR A 76 -7.32 -16.55 -0.12
N ARG A 77 -6.94 -17.39 0.85
CA ARG A 77 -7.84 -18.38 1.47
C ARG A 77 -9.01 -17.71 2.19
N HIS A 78 -8.82 -16.57 2.86
CA HIS A 78 -9.92 -15.82 3.46
C HIS A 78 -10.93 -15.38 2.41
N LEU A 79 -10.48 -14.88 1.26
CA LEU A 79 -11.38 -14.52 0.17
C LEU A 79 -12.10 -15.76 -0.38
N ALA A 80 -11.38 -16.84 -0.69
CA ALA A 80 -11.96 -18.06 -1.28
C ALA A 80 -12.97 -18.75 -0.35
N LEU A 81 -12.79 -18.68 0.97
CA LEU A 81 -13.73 -19.22 1.94
C LEU A 81 -15.04 -18.45 2.04
N ASN A 82 -15.05 -17.15 1.72
CA ASN A 82 -16.15 -16.26 2.07
C ASN A 82 -16.83 -15.59 0.86
N TYR A 83 -16.19 -15.64 -0.31
CA TYR A 83 -16.70 -15.04 -1.52
C TYR A 83 -17.86 -15.84 -2.10
N GLU A 84 -18.93 -15.12 -2.43
CA GLU A 84 -20.00 -15.59 -3.30
C GLU A 84 -20.07 -14.68 -4.53
N PRO A 85 -20.55 -15.18 -5.69
CA PRO A 85 -20.72 -14.36 -6.87
C PRO A 85 -21.51 -13.07 -6.59
N GLY A 86 -20.93 -11.94 -6.99
CA GLY A 86 -21.50 -10.60 -6.78
C GLY A 86 -21.04 -9.91 -5.49
N ASP A 87 -20.21 -10.54 -4.66
CA ASP A 87 -19.56 -9.86 -3.54
C ASP A 87 -18.48 -8.87 -4.01
N GLU A 88 -18.24 -7.83 -3.21
CA GLU A 88 -17.21 -6.82 -3.47
C GLU A 88 -15.98 -7.07 -2.59
N ILE A 89 -14.79 -6.97 -3.19
CA ILE A 89 -13.53 -7.15 -2.47
C ILE A 89 -12.80 -5.82 -2.30
N TYR A 90 -12.48 -5.49 -1.05
CA TYR A 90 -11.68 -4.33 -0.66
C TYR A 90 -10.40 -4.83 -0.01
N VAL A 91 -9.24 -4.47 -0.54
CA VAL A 91 -7.95 -4.88 0.02
C VAL A 91 -7.14 -3.66 0.42
N PHE A 92 -6.69 -3.66 1.67
CA PHE A 92 -5.82 -2.62 2.21
C PHE A 92 -4.47 -3.20 2.61
N GLY A 93 -3.39 -2.43 2.46
CA GLY A 93 -2.13 -2.82 3.08
C GLY A 93 -1.11 -1.71 3.27
N PHE A 94 -0.20 -1.88 4.23
CA PHE A 94 0.88 -0.93 4.52
C PHE A 94 2.24 -1.60 4.45
N SER A 95 3.24 -0.97 3.82
CA SER A 95 4.64 -1.42 3.83
C SER A 95 4.79 -2.80 3.17
N ARG A 96 5.19 -3.82 3.93
CA ARG A 96 5.20 -5.23 3.50
C ARG A 96 3.79 -5.83 3.42
N GLY A 97 2.87 -5.34 4.23
CA GLY A 97 1.44 -5.64 4.11
C GLY A 97 0.86 -5.12 2.81
N ALA A 98 1.31 -3.95 2.32
CA ALA A 98 0.96 -3.46 0.98
C ALA A 98 1.48 -4.38 -0.13
N TYR A 99 2.71 -4.90 0.01
CA TYR A 99 3.24 -5.91 -0.91
C TYR A 99 2.41 -7.20 -0.87
N THR A 100 1.97 -7.62 0.33
CA THR A 100 1.09 -8.78 0.53
C THR A 100 -0.27 -8.56 -0.14
N ALA A 101 -0.92 -7.42 0.11
CA ALA A 101 -2.19 -7.02 -0.51
C ALA A 101 -2.11 -7.07 -2.04
N ARG A 102 -1.06 -6.45 -2.62
CA ARG A 102 -0.82 -6.49 -4.07
C ARG A 102 -0.60 -7.90 -4.58
N SER A 103 0.10 -8.76 -3.84
CA SER A 103 0.32 -10.16 -4.22
C SER A 103 -0.96 -11.00 -4.14
N ILE A 104 -1.84 -10.74 -3.17
CA ILE A 104 -3.14 -11.40 -3.06
C ILE A 104 -4.02 -11.02 -4.26
N VAL A 105 -4.13 -9.72 -4.56
CA VAL A 105 -4.87 -9.24 -5.74
C VAL A 105 -4.25 -9.80 -7.04
N GLY A 106 -2.92 -9.84 -7.14
CA GLY A 106 -2.22 -10.46 -8.27
C GLY A 106 -2.49 -11.96 -8.39
N MET A 107 -2.61 -12.68 -7.27
CA MET A 107 -2.94 -14.11 -7.26
C MET A 107 -4.38 -14.35 -7.75
N VAL A 108 -5.35 -13.56 -7.27
CA VAL A 108 -6.74 -13.60 -7.75
C VAL A 108 -6.80 -13.28 -9.25
N ALA A 109 -6.10 -12.24 -9.69
CA ALA A 109 -6.06 -11.85 -11.10
C ALA A 109 -5.36 -12.88 -12.00
N THR A 110 -4.36 -13.58 -11.50
CA THR A 110 -3.61 -14.58 -12.29
C THR A 110 -4.36 -15.91 -12.30
N VAL A 111 -4.56 -16.52 -11.13
CA VAL A 111 -5.06 -17.90 -10.98
C VAL A 111 -6.59 -17.98 -10.95
N GLY A 112 -7.28 -16.88 -10.63
CA GLY A 112 -8.68 -16.88 -10.27
C GLY A 112 -8.87 -17.06 -8.76
N LEU A 113 -10.08 -16.85 -8.27
CA LEU A 113 -10.44 -17.14 -6.87
C LEU A 113 -11.12 -18.50 -6.81
N LEU A 114 -10.55 -19.44 -6.05
CA LEU A 114 -11.11 -20.77 -5.85
C LEU A 114 -12.54 -20.70 -5.32
N THR A 115 -13.39 -21.59 -5.80
CA THR A 115 -14.67 -21.87 -5.16
C THR A 115 -14.43 -22.57 -3.81
N GLN A 116 -15.40 -22.48 -2.90
CA GLN A 116 -15.35 -23.19 -1.62
C GLN A 116 -15.19 -24.71 -1.81
N ASP A 117 -15.85 -25.25 -2.83
CA ASP A 117 -15.77 -26.65 -3.24
C ASP A 117 -14.36 -27.07 -3.66
N SER A 118 -13.72 -26.28 -4.53
CA SER A 118 -12.35 -26.54 -4.96
C SER A 118 -11.36 -26.38 -3.80
N LEU A 119 -11.61 -25.43 -2.91
CA LEU A 119 -10.81 -25.24 -1.71
C LEU A 119 -10.91 -26.45 -0.76
N ALA A 120 -12.10 -27.06 -0.62
CA ALA A 120 -12.31 -28.26 0.18
C ALA A 120 -11.67 -29.53 -0.42
N ARG A 121 -11.36 -29.51 -1.74
CA ARG A 121 -10.64 -30.58 -2.45
C ARG A 121 -9.13 -30.31 -2.57
N ASP A 122 -8.58 -29.50 -1.67
CA ASP A 122 -7.14 -29.21 -1.53
C ASP A 122 -6.47 -28.49 -2.72
N HIS A 123 -7.23 -27.85 -3.62
CA HIS A 123 -6.68 -27.14 -4.77
C HIS A 123 -5.94 -25.83 -4.42
N LEU A 124 -5.89 -25.42 -3.15
CA LEU A 124 -5.10 -24.26 -2.72
C LEU A 124 -3.60 -24.46 -2.97
N CYS A 125 -3.10 -25.68 -2.82
CA CYS A 125 -1.70 -26.01 -3.09
C CYS A 125 -1.35 -25.79 -4.56
N ASP A 126 -2.23 -26.22 -5.46
CA ASP A 126 -2.08 -26.00 -6.89
C ASP A 126 -2.15 -24.53 -7.27
N ALA A 127 -3.09 -23.78 -6.69
CA ALA A 127 -3.21 -22.34 -6.91
C ALA A 127 -1.91 -21.60 -6.52
N GLU A 128 -1.34 -21.91 -5.35
CA GLU A 128 -0.05 -21.36 -4.93
C GLU A 128 1.08 -21.75 -5.90
N ARG A 129 1.13 -23.03 -6.30
CA ARG A 129 2.16 -23.56 -7.21
C ARG A 129 2.12 -22.84 -8.56
N ILE A 130 0.95 -22.68 -9.16
CA ILE A 130 0.75 -21.99 -10.44
C ILE A 130 1.16 -20.52 -10.30
N TYR A 131 0.72 -19.83 -9.26
CA TYR A 131 1.05 -18.42 -9.06
C TYR A 131 2.57 -18.16 -8.96
N ARG A 132 3.33 -19.16 -8.49
CA ARG A 132 4.80 -19.09 -8.33
C ARG A 132 5.60 -19.52 -9.56
N VAL A 133 4.94 -19.95 -10.64
CA VAL A 133 5.60 -20.26 -11.92
C VAL A 133 6.30 -19.00 -12.44
N ARG A 134 7.58 -19.14 -12.80
CA ARG A 134 8.43 -18.00 -13.20
C ARG A 134 8.16 -17.51 -14.60
N ASP A 135 7.96 -18.46 -15.52
CA ASP A 135 7.69 -18.15 -16.91
C ASP A 135 6.26 -17.63 -17.06
N ALA A 136 6.11 -16.42 -17.62
CA ALA A 136 4.82 -15.75 -17.68
C ALA A 136 3.83 -16.44 -18.64
N ALA A 137 4.33 -16.99 -19.75
CA ALA A 137 3.50 -17.69 -20.74
C ALA A 137 3.00 -19.02 -20.16
N GLN A 138 3.90 -19.81 -19.58
CA GLN A 138 3.56 -21.06 -18.90
C GLN A 138 2.59 -20.82 -17.73
N ARG A 139 2.81 -19.76 -16.94
CA ARG A 139 1.90 -19.40 -15.85
C ARG A 139 0.51 -19.06 -16.38
N ALA A 140 0.42 -18.28 -17.44
CA ALA A 140 -0.86 -17.89 -18.04
C ALA A 140 -1.63 -19.11 -18.57
N GLU A 141 -0.95 -20.03 -19.26
CA GLU A 141 -1.54 -21.27 -19.77
C GLU A 141 -2.08 -22.15 -18.63
N GLN A 142 -1.26 -22.44 -17.62
CA GLN A 142 -1.68 -23.24 -16.47
C GLN A 142 -2.82 -22.59 -15.70
N ALA A 143 -2.75 -21.27 -15.51
CA ALA A 143 -3.78 -20.52 -14.80
C ALA A 143 -5.11 -20.49 -15.55
N ALA A 144 -5.10 -20.41 -16.89
CA ALA A 144 -6.33 -20.40 -17.69
C ALA A 144 -7.11 -21.72 -17.54
N ALA A 145 -6.43 -22.86 -17.70
CA ALA A 145 -7.04 -24.18 -17.53
C ALA A 145 -7.55 -24.39 -16.10
N PHE A 146 -6.71 -24.05 -15.11
CA PHE A 146 -7.07 -24.18 -13.70
C PHE A 146 -8.26 -23.31 -13.30
N ARG A 147 -8.31 -22.06 -13.79
CA ARG A 147 -9.41 -21.14 -13.49
C ARG A 147 -10.74 -21.68 -13.98
N ALA A 148 -10.78 -22.18 -15.21
CA ALA A 148 -12.02 -22.67 -15.82
C ALA A 148 -12.65 -23.84 -15.06
N GLU A 149 -11.83 -24.64 -14.36
CA GLU A 149 -12.30 -25.82 -13.63
C GLU A 149 -12.57 -25.54 -12.15
N HIS A 150 -11.77 -24.67 -11.52
CA HIS A 150 -11.71 -24.60 -10.05
C HIS A 150 -12.10 -23.26 -9.44
N CYS A 151 -12.21 -22.20 -10.24
CA CYS A 151 -12.40 -20.83 -9.75
C CYS A 151 -13.76 -20.25 -10.13
N HIS A 152 -14.14 -19.16 -9.47
CA HIS A 152 -15.25 -18.31 -9.93
C HIS A 152 -14.90 -17.61 -11.26
N ASP A 153 -15.89 -17.48 -12.14
CA ASP A 153 -15.72 -16.95 -13.51
C ASP A 153 -15.10 -15.55 -13.55
N HIS A 154 -15.65 -14.61 -12.79
CA HIS A 154 -15.16 -13.23 -12.69
C HIS A 154 -15.24 -12.71 -11.25
N VAL A 155 -14.13 -12.14 -10.78
CA VAL A 155 -13.98 -11.65 -9.40
C VAL A 155 -13.23 -10.31 -9.44
N PRO A 156 -13.94 -9.20 -9.66
CA PRO A 156 -13.31 -7.88 -9.64
C PRO A 156 -12.92 -7.48 -8.22
N VAL A 157 -11.85 -6.68 -8.11
CA VAL A 157 -11.46 -6.05 -6.85
C VAL A 157 -11.95 -4.62 -6.87
N ALA A 158 -12.99 -4.34 -6.08
CA ALA A 158 -13.64 -3.03 -6.02
C ALA A 158 -12.68 -1.92 -5.57
N PHE A 159 -11.76 -2.24 -4.64
CA PHE A 159 -10.79 -1.29 -4.13
C PHE A 159 -9.47 -1.94 -3.69
N LEU A 160 -8.34 -1.39 -4.13
CA LEU A 160 -7.00 -1.70 -3.62
C LEU A 160 -6.34 -0.43 -3.07
N GLY A 161 -6.29 -0.31 -1.74
CA GLY A 161 -5.69 0.82 -1.03
C GLY A 161 -4.37 0.45 -0.36
N VAL A 162 -3.26 1.07 -0.76
CA VAL A 162 -1.95 0.77 -0.17
C VAL A 162 -1.23 1.99 0.37
N PHE A 163 -0.50 1.81 1.47
CA PHE A 163 0.39 2.81 2.06
C PHE A 163 1.84 2.38 1.88
N ASP A 164 2.64 3.27 1.30
CA ASP A 164 4.09 3.22 1.08
C ASP A 164 4.64 1.80 0.88
N THR A 165 4.27 1.16 -0.25
CA THR A 165 4.66 -0.22 -0.56
C THR A 165 6.19 -0.38 -0.57
N VAL A 166 6.70 -1.31 0.24
CA VAL A 166 8.13 -1.67 0.28
C VAL A 166 8.31 -3.14 -0.11
N GLY A 167 9.05 -3.38 -1.20
CA GLY A 167 9.30 -4.73 -1.72
C GLY A 167 10.38 -5.53 -0.97
N ALA A 168 10.59 -6.77 -1.39
CA ALA A 168 11.57 -7.71 -0.79
C ALA A 168 13.02 -7.18 -0.71
N LEU A 169 13.38 -6.18 -1.54
CA LEU A 169 14.68 -5.51 -1.54
C LEU A 169 14.91 -4.54 -0.36
N GLY A 170 13.86 -4.24 0.41
CA GLY A 170 13.92 -3.39 1.59
C GLY A 170 14.49 -4.07 2.83
N VAL A 171 14.60 -5.40 2.80
CA VAL A 171 15.21 -6.19 3.88
C VAL A 171 16.68 -6.47 3.51
N PRO A 172 17.66 -6.06 4.32
CA PRO A 172 19.07 -6.41 4.12
C PRO A 172 19.24 -7.94 4.00
N GLY A 173 19.93 -8.40 2.95
CA GLY A 173 20.21 -9.82 2.73
C GLY A 173 19.17 -10.61 1.90
N LEU A 174 18.07 -10.00 1.47
CA LEU A 174 17.12 -10.60 0.52
C LEU A 174 17.37 -10.11 -0.91
N SER A 175 17.51 -11.05 -1.85
CA SER A 175 17.64 -10.76 -3.28
C SER A 175 16.30 -10.92 -4.01
N ARG A 176 16.13 -10.19 -5.13
CA ARG A 176 14.98 -10.36 -6.05
C ARG A 176 14.75 -11.82 -6.43
N ARG A 177 15.81 -12.65 -6.50
CA ARG A 177 15.74 -14.07 -6.88
C ARG A 177 15.00 -14.95 -5.86
N ARG A 178 14.82 -14.51 -4.60
CA ARG A 178 14.21 -15.31 -3.52
C ARG A 178 12.73 -14.98 -3.25
N SER A 179 12.24 -13.79 -3.60
CA SER A 179 10.81 -13.46 -3.49
C SER A 179 10.05 -14.06 -4.67
N ARG A 180 9.34 -15.17 -4.49
CA ARG A 180 8.68 -15.90 -5.59
C ARG A 180 7.32 -15.29 -6.02
N PHE A 181 7.02 -14.05 -5.61
CA PHE A 181 5.81 -13.31 -5.94
C PHE A 181 6.15 -12.21 -6.92
N HIS A 182 5.88 -12.45 -8.20
CA HIS A 182 6.32 -11.58 -9.28
C HIS A 182 5.23 -11.41 -10.34
N ASP A 183 4.24 -10.58 -9.99
CA ASP A 183 3.83 -9.46 -10.81
C ASP A 183 3.25 -8.36 -9.88
N LEU A 184 3.89 -7.19 -9.85
CA LEU A 184 3.40 -6.03 -9.07
C LEU A 184 2.58 -5.08 -9.96
N ARG A 185 2.38 -5.44 -11.23
CA ARG A 185 1.48 -4.72 -12.13
C ARG A 185 0.07 -4.79 -11.57
N LEU A 186 -0.63 -3.68 -11.73
CA LEU A 186 -2.02 -3.61 -11.34
C LEU A 186 -2.85 -4.43 -12.33
N SER A 187 -3.68 -5.35 -11.83
CA SER A 187 -4.62 -6.08 -12.68
C SER A 187 -5.71 -5.15 -13.23
N THR A 188 -6.15 -5.41 -14.46
CA THR A 188 -7.31 -4.74 -15.07
C THR A 188 -8.62 -5.00 -14.33
N ASP A 189 -8.68 -6.07 -13.53
CA ASP A 189 -9.81 -6.41 -12.65
C ASP A 189 -9.89 -5.54 -11.39
N VAL A 190 -8.89 -4.66 -11.15
CA VAL A 190 -8.98 -3.67 -10.09
C VAL A 190 -9.75 -2.46 -10.60
N GLU A 191 -10.88 -2.18 -9.97
CA GLU A 191 -11.76 -1.08 -10.35
C GLU A 191 -11.26 0.28 -9.85
N CYS A 192 -10.64 0.29 -8.66
CA CYS A 192 -10.10 1.49 -8.03
C CYS A 192 -8.83 1.14 -7.26
N ALA A 193 -7.71 1.78 -7.61
CA ALA A 193 -6.43 1.60 -6.94
C ALA A 193 -5.91 2.93 -6.37
N ARG A 194 -5.51 2.92 -5.11
CA ARG A 194 -5.01 4.08 -4.37
C ARG A 194 -3.72 3.73 -3.68
N GLN A 195 -2.70 4.55 -3.87
CA GLN A 195 -1.41 4.40 -3.19
C GLN A 195 -0.99 5.72 -2.55
N ALA A 196 -0.88 5.73 -1.22
CA ALA A 196 -0.26 6.82 -0.47
C ALA A 196 1.24 6.57 -0.35
N LEU A 197 2.08 7.56 -0.62
CA LEU A 197 3.55 7.44 -0.66
C LEU A 197 4.22 8.47 0.25
N ALA A 198 5.28 8.06 0.95
CA ALA A 198 6.06 8.98 1.80
C ALA A 198 7.05 9.80 0.97
N ILE A 199 6.94 11.13 0.99
CA ILE A 199 7.86 12.03 0.27
C ILE A 199 9.24 12.05 0.93
N ASP A 200 9.27 12.10 2.26
CA ASP A 200 10.47 12.45 3.04
C ASP A 200 11.26 11.22 3.52
N ASP A 201 10.89 10.00 3.10
CA ASP A 201 11.63 8.80 3.45
C ASP A 201 12.94 8.67 2.65
N ARG A 202 14.05 8.80 3.39
CA ARG A 202 15.42 8.82 2.84
C ARG A 202 16.12 7.45 2.85
N ARG A 203 15.44 6.34 3.15
CA ARG A 203 16.04 5.01 3.08
C ARG A 203 16.01 4.50 1.65
N ILE A 204 17.18 4.35 1.03
CA ILE A 204 17.29 3.84 -0.35
C ILE A 204 16.85 2.36 -0.44
N THR A 205 16.89 1.63 0.67
CA THR A 205 16.28 0.30 0.77
C THR A 205 14.76 0.34 0.65
N PHE A 206 14.11 1.43 1.03
CA PHE A 206 12.66 1.63 0.97
C PHE A 206 12.32 2.35 -0.34
N GLU A 207 12.81 1.80 -1.45
CA GLU A 207 12.52 2.31 -2.78
C GLU A 207 11.00 2.24 -3.04
N PRO A 208 10.36 3.38 -3.38
CA PRO A 208 8.91 3.42 -3.59
C PRO A 208 8.52 2.53 -4.77
N CYS A 209 7.58 1.62 -4.53
CA CYS A 209 7.09 0.71 -5.56
C CYS A 209 5.86 1.31 -6.26
N LEU A 210 6.08 2.23 -7.20
CA LEU A 210 5.00 2.76 -8.03
C LEU A 210 4.36 1.68 -8.91
N TRP A 211 3.09 1.86 -9.26
CA TRP A 211 2.46 1.13 -10.35
C TRP A 211 2.84 1.76 -11.69
N ASP A 212 3.18 0.91 -12.65
CA ASP A 212 3.11 1.28 -14.07
C ASP A 212 1.63 1.20 -14.46
N VAL A 213 1.02 2.34 -14.80
CA VAL A 213 -0.42 2.44 -15.04
C VAL A 213 -0.68 2.52 -16.54
N PRO A 214 -1.30 1.49 -17.17
CA PRO A 214 -1.72 1.59 -18.56
C PRO A 214 -2.64 2.80 -18.76
N VAL A 215 -2.54 3.50 -19.89
CA VAL A 215 -3.37 4.68 -20.19
C VAL A 215 -4.86 4.40 -19.98
N ALA A 216 -5.33 3.22 -20.38
CA ALA A 216 -6.73 2.78 -20.23
C ALA A 216 -7.20 2.70 -18.76
N MET A 217 -6.28 2.60 -17.80
CA MET A 217 -6.57 2.53 -16.37
C MET A 217 -6.29 3.84 -15.63
N ALA A 218 -5.86 4.90 -16.33
CA ALA A 218 -5.45 6.16 -15.70
C ALA A 218 -6.47 6.71 -14.71
N ALA A 219 -7.76 6.71 -15.08
CA ALA A 219 -8.85 7.20 -14.22
C ALA A 219 -9.11 6.35 -12.96
N ARG A 220 -8.61 5.11 -12.94
CA ARG A 220 -8.81 4.17 -11.83
C ARG A 220 -7.70 4.24 -10.79
N VAL A 221 -6.56 4.86 -11.10
CA VAL A 221 -5.37 4.82 -10.26
C VAL A 221 -4.98 6.20 -9.77
N LYS A 222 -4.75 6.36 -8.46
CA LYS A 222 -4.06 7.53 -7.90
C LYS A 222 -2.87 7.09 -7.06
N GLN A 223 -1.71 7.68 -7.32
CA GLN A 223 -0.48 7.49 -6.55
C GLN A 223 -0.09 8.84 -5.93
N VAL A 224 -0.48 9.05 -4.68
CA VAL A 224 -0.44 10.35 -4.03
C VAL A 224 0.72 10.42 -3.04
N TRP A 225 1.56 11.44 -3.20
CA TRP A 225 2.70 11.72 -2.36
C TRP A 225 2.31 12.57 -1.15
N PHE A 226 2.49 12.03 0.05
CA PHE A 226 2.17 12.64 1.34
C PHE A 226 3.44 13.10 2.09
N PRO A 227 3.33 14.17 2.89
CA PRO A 227 4.44 14.66 3.70
C PRO A 227 4.84 13.66 4.79
N GLY A 228 6.13 13.60 5.13
CA GLY A 228 6.68 12.72 6.17
C GLY A 228 7.35 11.44 5.66
N GLY A 229 7.87 10.65 6.61
CA GLY A 229 8.51 9.35 6.34
C GLY A 229 7.51 8.20 6.27
N HIS A 230 8.01 6.97 6.13
CA HIS A 230 7.18 5.75 5.97
C HIS A 230 6.06 5.61 7.01
N SER A 231 6.37 5.81 8.30
CA SER A 231 5.37 5.68 9.38
C SER A 231 4.48 6.91 9.51
N ASP A 232 4.90 8.06 8.97
CA ASP A 232 4.08 9.28 8.93
C ASP A 232 3.03 9.21 7.80
N VAL A 233 3.06 8.18 6.95
CA VAL A 233 2.04 7.90 5.94
C VAL A 233 1.23 6.65 6.28
N GLY A 234 1.89 5.56 6.72
CA GLY A 234 1.20 4.31 7.06
C GLY A 234 0.80 4.14 8.52
N GLY A 235 1.17 5.08 9.39
CA GLY A 235 0.89 5.01 10.83
C GLY A 235 1.91 4.18 11.61
N GLY A 236 1.62 3.97 12.90
CA GLY A 236 2.49 3.25 13.85
C GLY A 236 3.52 4.14 14.57
N ALA A 237 3.62 5.42 14.20
CA ALA A 237 4.44 6.40 14.93
C ALA A 237 3.75 6.91 16.21
N ARG A 238 4.52 7.55 17.10
CA ARG A 238 3.98 8.18 18.32
C ARG A 238 3.14 9.41 17.99
N VAL A 239 3.65 10.28 17.13
CA VAL A 239 2.92 11.42 16.57
C VAL A 239 2.19 10.95 15.32
N ARG A 240 0.91 11.30 15.19
CA ARG A 240 0.02 10.66 14.20
C ARG A 240 -0.65 11.64 13.24
N ALA A 241 -0.55 12.95 13.49
CA ALA A 241 -1.15 13.99 12.67
C ALA A 241 -0.92 13.81 11.16
N LEU A 242 0.32 13.59 10.73
CA LEU A 242 0.65 13.35 9.32
C LEU A 242 -0.01 12.07 8.79
N SER A 243 0.09 10.96 9.52
CA SER A 243 -0.49 9.68 9.10
C SER A 243 -2.02 9.71 9.07
N ASP A 244 -2.64 10.54 9.91
CA ASP A 244 -4.09 10.72 9.95
C ASP A 244 -4.60 11.42 8.69
N THR A 245 -3.82 12.33 8.08
CA THR A 245 -4.19 12.94 6.79
C THR A 245 -4.21 11.91 5.66
N ALA A 246 -3.22 11.02 5.61
CA ALA A 246 -3.17 9.92 4.63
C ALA A 246 -4.29 8.91 4.86
N LEU A 247 -4.62 8.62 6.12
CA LEU A 247 -5.74 7.76 6.51
C LEU A 247 -7.08 8.32 6.02
N LEU A 248 -7.36 9.59 6.33
CA LEU A 248 -8.62 10.25 5.95
C LEU A 248 -8.82 10.28 4.43
N TRP A 249 -7.76 10.54 3.67
CA TRP A 249 -7.80 10.45 2.22
C TRP A 249 -8.13 9.03 1.73
N MET A 250 -7.43 8.01 2.23
CA MET A 250 -7.68 6.62 1.84
C MET A 250 -9.10 6.16 2.18
N VAL A 251 -9.59 6.53 3.37
CA VAL A 251 -10.95 6.23 3.81
C VAL A 251 -11.97 6.95 2.93
N GLY A 252 -11.76 8.23 2.61
CA GLY A 252 -12.63 8.97 1.69
C GLY A 252 -12.72 8.33 0.31
N GLU A 253 -11.60 7.88 -0.25
CA GLU A 253 -11.57 7.17 -1.53
C GLU A 253 -12.28 5.81 -1.48
N ALA A 254 -12.21 5.10 -0.34
CA ALA A 254 -12.94 3.84 -0.15
C ALA A 254 -14.44 4.06 0.06
N ILE A 255 -14.85 5.12 0.78
CA ILE A 255 -16.25 5.54 0.93
C ILE A 255 -16.85 5.90 -0.42
N ALA A 256 -16.11 6.62 -1.26
CA ALA A 256 -16.52 6.93 -2.63
C ALA A 256 -16.75 5.67 -3.49
N ARG A 257 -16.23 4.51 -3.06
CA ARG A 257 -16.48 3.20 -3.68
C ARG A 257 -17.55 2.37 -3.00
N GLY A 258 -18.19 2.86 -1.94
CA GLY A 258 -19.30 2.21 -1.25
C GLY A 258 -18.94 1.57 0.09
N LEU A 259 -17.67 1.58 0.50
CA LEU A 259 -17.29 1.03 1.80
C LEU A 259 -17.79 1.92 2.94
N THR A 260 -18.54 1.36 3.88
CA THR A 260 -19.09 2.11 5.01
C THR A 260 -18.20 1.98 6.25
N PHE A 261 -17.89 3.11 6.87
CA PHE A 261 -17.16 3.21 8.13
C PHE A 261 -18.09 3.65 9.27
N ASP A 262 -17.73 3.26 10.49
CA ASP A 262 -18.24 3.79 11.74
C ASP A 262 -17.44 5.06 12.06
N GLU A 263 -18.08 6.22 11.88
CA GLU A 263 -17.46 7.53 12.04
C GLU A 263 -16.95 7.75 13.47
N ASP A 264 -17.73 7.38 14.49
CA ASP A 264 -17.34 7.55 15.89
C ASP A 264 -16.06 6.76 16.20
N ARG A 265 -15.97 5.51 15.73
CA ARG A 265 -14.74 4.71 15.87
C ARG A 265 -13.57 5.30 15.09
N LEU A 266 -13.81 5.83 13.90
CA LEU A 266 -12.75 6.45 13.10
C LEU A 266 -12.19 7.68 13.82
N PHE A 267 -13.06 8.63 14.18
CA PHE A 267 -12.67 9.89 14.83
C PHE A 267 -12.04 9.67 16.22
N ALA A 268 -12.48 8.66 16.97
CA ALA A 268 -11.86 8.29 18.26
C ALA A 268 -10.38 7.84 18.13
N GLN A 269 -9.91 7.52 16.93
CA GLN A 269 -8.53 7.08 16.66
C GLN A 269 -7.66 8.19 16.03
N LEU A 270 -8.22 9.36 15.77
CA LEU A 270 -7.52 10.49 15.16
C LEU A 270 -6.98 11.45 16.22
N HIS A 271 -5.84 12.07 15.90
CA HIS A 271 -5.18 13.05 16.74
C HIS A 271 -5.19 14.41 16.04
N HIS A 272 -6.36 15.04 16.06
CA HIS A 272 -6.60 16.32 15.38
C HIS A 272 -5.84 17.49 16.02
N GLU A 273 -5.56 17.41 17.32
CA GLU A 273 -4.85 18.46 18.07
C GLU A 273 -3.31 18.36 17.92
N ASP A 274 -2.79 17.23 17.42
CA ASP A 274 -1.35 17.04 17.26
C ASP A 274 -0.82 17.95 16.15
N GLU A 275 0.30 18.61 16.41
CA GLU A 275 1.06 19.33 15.39
C GLU A 275 1.51 18.38 14.27
N PHE A 276 1.73 18.92 13.07
CA PHE A 276 2.43 18.15 12.06
C PHE A 276 3.88 18.04 12.48
N VAL A 277 4.41 16.82 12.60
CA VAL A 277 5.80 16.63 13.00
C VAL A 277 6.50 15.70 12.02
N CYS A 278 7.45 16.24 11.27
CA CYS A 278 8.27 15.44 10.35
C CYS A 278 9.59 15.07 11.04
N ARG A 279 9.70 13.82 11.50
CA ARG A 279 10.89 13.30 12.20
C ARG A 279 11.49 12.14 11.43
N PHE A 280 12.14 12.41 10.29
CA PHE A 280 12.80 11.34 9.57
C PHE A 280 14.31 11.54 9.38
N ARG A 281 15.09 10.72 10.10
CA ARG A 281 16.50 10.50 9.83
C ARG A 281 16.78 8.99 9.77
N PRO A 282 17.45 8.50 8.72
CA PRO A 282 17.91 7.11 8.70
C PRO A 282 18.80 6.84 9.91
N GLY A 283 18.46 5.82 10.71
CA GLY A 283 19.34 5.34 11.78
C GLY A 283 20.66 4.80 11.23
N LEU A 284 21.64 4.55 12.11
CA LEU A 284 23.02 4.18 11.75
C LEU A 284 23.11 3.07 10.68
N LEU A 285 22.34 1.99 10.85
CA LEU A 285 22.29 0.88 9.89
C LEU A 285 21.87 1.35 8.49
N PHE A 286 20.79 2.12 8.39
CA PHE A 286 20.31 2.63 7.12
C PHE A 286 21.20 3.74 6.56
N GLY A 287 21.91 4.49 7.40
CA GLY A 287 22.96 5.42 6.99
C GLY A 287 24.08 4.70 6.25
N ALA A 288 24.60 3.60 6.83
CA ALA A 288 25.63 2.77 6.19
C ALA A 288 25.13 2.11 4.89
N LEU A 289 23.91 1.56 4.91
CA LEU A 289 23.29 0.97 3.71
C LEU A 289 23.07 2.01 2.61
N ASN A 290 22.70 3.24 2.96
CA ASN A 290 22.56 4.33 2.00
C ASN A 290 23.89 4.66 1.34
N LEU A 291 25.00 4.72 2.10
CA LEU A 291 26.33 4.96 1.54
C LEU A 291 26.70 3.90 0.51
N LEU A 292 26.48 2.62 0.85
CA LEU A 292 26.72 1.51 -0.08
C LEU A 292 25.83 1.58 -1.32
N LYS A 293 24.54 1.85 -1.15
CA LYS A 293 23.58 1.85 -2.26
C LYS A 293 23.72 3.04 -3.20
N ARG A 294 24.30 4.17 -2.74
CA ARG A 294 24.58 5.34 -3.58
C ARG A 294 25.64 5.08 -4.66
N MET A 295 26.43 4.02 -4.53
CA MET A 295 27.42 3.64 -5.54
C MET A 295 26.79 3.19 -6.87
N HIS A 296 25.49 2.87 -6.88
CA HIS A 296 24.77 2.44 -8.08
C HIS A 296 23.63 3.40 -8.39
N PRO A 297 23.42 3.77 -9.67
CA PRO A 297 22.31 4.63 -10.06
C PRO A 297 20.97 3.98 -9.71
N ARG A 298 20.05 4.79 -9.19
CA ARG A 298 18.71 4.40 -8.80
C ARG A 298 17.74 5.35 -9.46
N PRO A 299 16.89 4.90 -10.40
CA PRO A 299 16.04 5.81 -11.17
C PRO A 299 15.04 6.55 -10.27
N ARG A 300 14.61 5.94 -9.15
CA ARG A 300 13.68 6.54 -8.18
C ARG A 300 14.36 7.40 -7.10
N PHE A 301 15.68 7.61 -7.18
CA PHE A 301 16.41 8.44 -6.22
C PHE A 301 17.42 9.39 -6.86
N ARG A 302 17.53 10.60 -6.32
CA ARG A 302 18.63 11.54 -6.56
C ARG A 302 19.43 11.69 -5.27
N GLY A 303 20.49 10.90 -5.12
CA GLY A 303 21.18 10.74 -3.83
C GLY A 303 20.35 9.87 -2.88
N ASP A 304 19.82 10.44 -1.81
CA ASP A 304 18.87 9.78 -0.89
C ASP A 304 17.45 10.36 -0.96
N ARG A 305 17.19 11.21 -1.93
CA ARG A 305 15.91 11.88 -2.15
C ARG A 305 15.06 11.11 -3.15
N ARG A 306 13.78 10.90 -2.84
CA ARG A 306 12.84 10.21 -3.74
C ARG A 306 12.51 11.10 -4.94
N VAL A 307 12.46 10.49 -6.11
CA VAL A 307 12.00 11.09 -7.36
C VAL A 307 10.50 10.87 -7.48
N LEU A 308 9.72 11.96 -7.48
CA LEU A 308 8.26 11.91 -7.40
C LEU A 308 7.61 11.43 -8.70
N ALA A 309 8.11 11.84 -9.87
CA ALA A 309 7.64 11.41 -11.20
C ALA A 309 8.75 11.53 -12.26
N GLY A 310 8.46 11.17 -13.51
CA GLY A 310 9.38 11.36 -14.65
C GLY A 310 10.47 10.30 -14.76
N VAL A 311 10.29 9.17 -14.09
CA VAL A 311 11.11 7.98 -14.33
C VAL A 311 10.53 7.26 -15.54
N PRO A 312 11.33 6.91 -16.56
CA PRO A 312 10.82 6.25 -17.76
C PRO A 312 9.98 5.03 -17.41
N THR A 313 8.73 5.05 -17.82
CA THR A 313 7.81 3.92 -17.75
C THR A 313 7.73 3.24 -19.13
N PRO A 314 7.20 2.00 -19.24
CA PRO A 314 6.98 1.38 -20.54
C PRO A 314 6.12 2.26 -21.46
N PRO A 315 6.24 2.13 -22.79
CA PRO A 315 5.31 2.76 -23.73
C PRO A 315 3.85 2.47 -23.32
N ASP A 316 2.94 3.43 -23.53
CA ASP A 316 1.49 3.34 -23.24
C ASP A 316 1.10 3.33 -21.76
N THR A 317 1.94 3.88 -20.90
CA THR A 317 1.65 4.09 -19.48
C THR A 317 1.68 5.56 -19.09
N VAL A 318 1.01 5.89 -17.99
CA VAL A 318 1.01 7.24 -17.38
C VAL A 318 1.54 7.20 -15.96
N ASP A 319 2.27 8.24 -15.58
CA ASP A 319 2.58 8.52 -14.19
C ASP A 319 1.30 9.10 -13.55
N ALA A 320 0.37 8.25 -13.11
CA ALA A 320 -0.87 8.62 -12.40
C ALA A 320 -0.55 9.13 -10.97
N VAL A 321 0.31 10.14 -10.89
CA VAL A 321 1.01 10.62 -9.72
C VAL A 321 0.50 12.00 -9.32
N TYR A 322 0.23 12.18 -8.05
CA TYR A 322 -0.29 13.41 -7.48
C TYR A 322 0.49 13.80 -6.22
N LEU A 323 0.42 15.08 -5.85
CA LEU A 323 0.92 15.60 -4.59
C LEU A 323 -0.27 15.87 -3.66
N ALA A 324 -0.22 15.36 -2.44
CA ALA A 324 -1.24 15.66 -1.45
C ALA A 324 -1.34 17.18 -1.22
N GLN A 325 -2.56 17.71 -1.13
CA GLN A 325 -2.81 19.11 -0.82
C GLN A 325 -2.04 19.60 0.41
N THR A 326 -1.94 18.77 1.46
CA THR A 326 -1.15 19.08 2.66
C THR A 326 0.33 19.29 2.32
N ALA A 327 0.93 18.46 1.45
CA ALA A 327 2.31 18.67 1.02
C ALA A 327 2.47 19.94 0.16
N ALA A 328 1.52 20.21 -0.73
CA ALA A 328 1.53 21.43 -1.54
C ALA A 328 1.45 22.69 -0.66
N TYR A 329 0.57 22.68 0.34
CA TYR A 329 0.41 23.75 1.31
C TYR A 329 1.66 23.95 2.17
N LEU A 330 2.17 22.88 2.81
CA LEU A 330 3.34 22.95 3.69
C LEU A 330 4.60 23.42 2.95
N THR A 331 4.65 23.26 1.63
CA THR A 331 5.78 23.71 0.80
C THR A 331 5.49 25.01 0.03
N ALA A 332 4.31 25.64 0.22
CA ALA A 332 3.89 26.80 -0.57
C ALA A 332 4.85 27.99 -0.44
N ASP A 333 5.40 28.23 0.75
CA ASP A 333 6.43 29.23 0.99
C ASP A 333 7.83 28.59 0.88
N PRO A 334 8.64 28.92 -0.15
CA PRO A 334 9.99 28.39 -0.32
C PRO A 334 10.96 28.79 0.81
N SER A 335 10.63 29.86 1.56
CA SER A 335 11.43 30.31 2.70
C SER A 335 11.12 29.54 3.99
N SER A 336 10.02 28.77 4.00
CA SER A 336 9.61 27.95 5.15
C SER A 336 10.65 26.88 5.49
N GLU A 337 10.67 26.49 6.77
CA GLU A 337 11.55 25.41 7.23
C GLU A 337 11.26 24.09 6.51
N TYR A 338 9.98 23.78 6.25
CA TYR A 338 9.60 22.56 5.57
C TYR A 338 10.03 22.51 4.12
N ALA A 339 9.89 23.60 3.35
CA ALA A 339 10.33 23.63 1.97
C ALA A 339 11.84 23.29 1.85
N ARG A 340 12.64 23.69 2.84
CA ARG A 340 14.08 23.34 2.93
C ARG A 340 14.32 21.86 3.27
N HIS A 341 13.38 21.20 3.92
CA HIS A 341 13.40 19.77 4.27
C HIS A 341 12.85 18.90 3.12
N ALA A 342 11.66 19.21 2.62
CA ALA A 342 10.93 18.54 1.56
C ALA A 342 11.41 18.94 0.14
N ARG A 343 12.74 18.95 -0.06
CA ARG A 343 13.38 19.40 -1.32
C ARG A 343 12.94 18.62 -2.56
N ASN A 344 12.35 17.44 -2.37
CA ASN A 344 11.83 16.57 -3.42
C ASN A 344 10.61 17.22 -4.11
N VAL A 345 9.80 17.96 -3.34
CA VAL A 345 8.62 18.69 -3.83
C VAL A 345 9.05 19.93 -4.61
N THR A 346 10.03 20.68 -4.11
CA THR A 346 10.59 21.85 -4.82
C THR A 346 11.11 21.47 -6.20
N TRP A 347 11.90 20.40 -6.27
CA TRP A 347 12.40 19.87 -7.54
C TRP A 347 11.25 19.49 -8.50
N TRP A 348 10.16 18.93 -7.98
CA TRP A 348 9.01 18.58 -8.79
C TRP A 348 8.24 19.82 -9.27
N ARG A 349 8.12 20.87 -8.45
CA ARG A 349 7.58 22.17 -8.89
C ARG A 349 8.37 22.75 -10.05
N GLU A 350 9.70 22.74 -9.92
CA GLU A 350 10.61 23.22 -10.97
C GLU A 350 10.51 22.37 -12.24
N SER A 351 10.29 21.05 -12.10
CA SER A 351 10.24 20.11 -13.23
C SER A 351 8.86 20.03 -13.92
N ALA A 352 7.77 20.19 -13.17
CA ALA A 352 6.39 20.14 -13.68
C ALA A 352 5.94 21.46 -14.32
N GLY A 353 6.65 22.56 -14.06
CA GLY A 353 6.29 23.88 -14.58
C GLY A 353 4.93 24.37 -14.06
N PRO A 354 4.20 25.22 -14.81
CA PRO A 354 2.90 25.78 -14.41
C PRO A 354 1.73 24.78 -14.46
N GLY A 355 1.99 23.48 -14.30
CA GLY A 355 0.97 22.42 -14.31
C GLY A 355 0.82 21.68 -12.97
N LEU A 356 1.57 22.08 -11.95
CA LEU A 356 1.57 21.41 -10.65
C LEU A 356 0.20 21.47 -9.96
N GLU A 357 -0.52 22.57 -10.08
CA GLU A 357 -1.85 22.76 -9.49
C GLU A 357 -2.85 21.68 -9.93
N HIS A 358 -2.73 21.17 -11.16
CA HIS A 358 -3.57 20.09 -11.69
C HIS A 358 -3.18 18.71 -11.17
N LEU A 359 -2.01 18.60 -10.54
CA LEU A 359 -1.49 17.40 -9.92
C LEU A 359 -1.64 17.41 -8.40
N VAL A 360 -2.32 18.41 -7.83
CA VAL A 360 -2.63 18.46 -6.39
C VAL A 360 -3.91 17.67 -6.11
N GLU A 361 -3.78 16.65 -5.27
CA GLU A 361 -4.91 15.87 -4.79
C GLU A 361 -5.52 16.50 -3.54
N PRO A 362 -6.83 16.84 -3.54
CA PRO A 362 -7.53 17.34 -2.36
C PRO A 362 -7.55 16.30 -1.23
N ILE A 363 -7.28 16.74 -0.01
CA ILE A 363 -7.30 15.88 1.18
C ILE A 363 -8.50 16.27 2.05
N PRO A 364 -9.41 15.34 2.41
CA PRO A 364 -10.51 15.64 3.33
C PRO A 364 -9.99 16.24 4.64
N GLY A 365 -10.50 17.42 5.01
CA GLY A 365 -10.04 18.17 6.18
C GLY A 365 -8.72 18.94 6.00
N GLY A 366 -7.96 18.70 4.93
CA GLY A 366 -6.63 19.29 4.70
C GLY A 366 -6.62 20.80 4.46
N THR A 367 -7.73 21.40 4.04
CA THR A 367 -7.87 22.86 3.89
C THR A 367 -8.17 23.61 5.19
N ARG A 368 -8.59 22.90 6.25
CA ARG A 368 -9.02 23.51 7.52
C ARG A 368 -7.98 23.39 8.64
N GLU A 369 -6.92 22.62 8.43
CA GLU A 369 -5.90 22.35 9.44
C GLU A 369 -4.73 23.33 9.34
N ASN A 370 -4.82 24.49 10.00
CA ASN A 370 -3.72 25.43 10.22
C ASN A 370 -2.71 24.92 11.28
N ARG A 371 -2.41 23.62 11.27
CA ARG A 371 -1.54 23.02 12.29
C ARG A 371 -0.10 23.42 12.03
N PRO A 372 0.65 23.89 13.04
CA PRO A 372 2.05 24.21 12.86
C PRO A 372 2.81 22.93 12.51
N LEU A 373 3.80 23.07 11.65
CA LEU A 373 4.72 22.00 11.33
C LEU A 373 6.00 22.16 12.13
N VAL A 374 6.36 21.13 12.89
CA VAL A 374 7.60 21.04 13.65
C VAL A 374 8.55 20.06 12.97
N LEU A 375 9.75 20.52 12.65
CA LEU A 375 10.85 19.66 12.24
C LEU A 375 11.64 19.22 13.47
N ALA A 376 12.07 17.95 13.51
CA ALA A 376 12.96 17.44 14.56
C ALA A 376 14.26 16.85 14.02
#